data_AF-A0A7K1DZP3-F1
#
_entry.id   AF-A0A7K1DZP3-F1
#
_cell.length_a   1.000
_cell.length_b   1.000
_cell.length_c   1.000
_cell.angle_alpha   90.00
_cell.angle_beta   90.00
_cell.angle_gamma   90.00
#
_symmetry.space_group_name_H-M   'P 1'
#
loop_
_entity.id
_entity.type
_entity.pdbx_description
1 polymer ?
#
loop_
_entity_poly.entity_id
_entity_poly.type
_entity_poly.pdbx_seq_one_letter_code
_entity_poly.pdbx_strand_id
1 'polypeptide(L)' 'MAPALPSFLDLPDYPWNAMEPYRAIASAHADGIIDLSIGSPVDPTPQIVREALVQATDA' A
#
# COMPACT_ATOMS: atom_id res chain seq x y z
N MET A 1 39.61 15.16 2.03
CA MET A 1 38.46 14.59 2.75
C MET A 1 37.29 15.51 2.48
N ALA A 2 36.38 15.15 1.57
CA ALA A 2 35.25 16.00 1.23
C ALA A 2 34.28 16.08 2.43
N PRO A 3 33.64 17.22 2.69
CA PRO A 3 32.66 17.33 3.77
C PRO A 3 31.46 16.42 3.48
N ALA A 4 30.94 15.77 4.52
CA ALA A 4 29.71 14.99 4.42
C ALA A 4 28.55 15.91 4.01
N LEU A 5 27.79 15.51 2.99
CA LEU A 5 26.58 16.23 2.56
C LEU A 5 25.52 16.16 3.68
N PRO A 6 24.62 17.16 3.78
CA PRO A 6 23.55 17.12 4.77
C PRO A 6 22.67 15.88 4.57
N SER A 7 22.27 15.26 5.68
CA SER A 7 21.21 14.24 5.71
C SER A 7 19.88 14.89 5.31
N PHE A 8 19.59 14.96 4.00
CA PHE A 8 18.26 15.29 3.48
C PHE A 8 17.30 14.08 3.53
N LEU A 9 17.71 13.01 4.21
CA LEU A 9 17.04 11.71 4.23
C LEU A 9 16.40 11.36 5.57
N ASP A 10 16.52 12.21 6.60
CA ASP A 10 15.75 12.07 7.85
C ASP A 10 14.29 12.51 7.64
N LEU A 11 13.63 11.88 6.67
CA LEU A 11 12.19 11.97 6.51
C LEU A 11 11.55 11.16 7.65
N PRO A 12 10.50 11.69 8.29
CA PRO A 12 9.76 10.92 9.27
C PRO A 12 9.17 9.67 8.60
N ASP A 13 9.21 8.54 9.30
CA ASP A 13 8.49 7.35 8.86
C ASP A 13 7.00 7.71 8.69
N TYR A 14 6.48 7.47 7.50
CA TYR A 14 5.07 7.65 7.26
C TYR A 14 4.31 6.53 7.98
N PRO A 15 3.28 6.83 8.78
CA PRO A 15 2.69 5.88 9.73
C PRO A 15 1.69 4.91 9.07
N TRP A 16 2.06 4.28 7.94
CA TRP A 16 1.22 3.34 7.21
C TRP A 16 0.68 2.21 8.10
N ASN A 17 1.47 1.80 9.09
CA ASN A 17 1.16 0.68 9.99
C ASN A 17 0.49 1.12 11.31
N ALA A 18 0.23 2.41 11.52
CA ALA A 18 -0.40 2.88 12.76
C ALA A 18 -1.80 2.28 12.99
N MET A 19 -2.44 1.79 11.93
CA MET A 19 -3.75 1.15 11.98
C MET A 19 -3.72 -0.35 12.30
N GLU A 20 -2.56 -1.01 12.30
CA GLU A 20 -2.45 -2.46 12.54
C GLU A 20 -3.08 -2.92 13.87
N PRO A 21 -2.86 -2.25 15.02
CA PRO A 21 -3.47 -2.70 16.28
C PRO A 21 -5.00 -2.63 16.25
N TYR A 22 -5.56 -1.61 15.59
CA TYR A 22 -7.00 -1.44 15.48
C TYR A 22 -7.62 -2.43 14.50
N ARG A 23 -6.94 -2.74 13.38
CA ARG A 23 -7.32 -3.81 12.47
C ARG A 23 -7.39 -5.15 13.20
N ALA A 24 -6.39 -5.47 14.05
CA ALA A 24 -6.38 -6.72 14.81
C ALA A 24 -7.58 -6.85 15.77
N ILE A 25 -7.95 -5.77 16.47
CA ILE A 25 -9.12 -5.74 17.35
C ILE A 25 -10.41 -5.91 16.55
N ALA A 26 -10.55 -5.16 15.45
CA ALA A 26 -11.74 -5.24 14.61
C ALA A 26 -11.91 -6.66 14.04
N SER A 27 -10.82 -7.32 13.63
CA SER A 27 -10.82 -8.67 13.05
C SER A 27 -11.38 -9.75 13.97
N ALA A 28 -11.47 -9.48 15.28
CA ALA A 28 -12.11 -10.38 16.23
C ALA A 28 -13.64 -10.32 16.20
N HIS A 29 -14.24 -9.36 15.47
CA HIS A 29 -15.69 -9.26 15.31
C HIS A 29 -16.22 -10.43 14.46
N ALA A 30 -17.30 -11.08 14.92
CA ALA A 30 -17.81 -12.30 14.30
C ALA A 30 -18.26 -12.12 12.84
N ASP A 31 -18.79 -10.94 12.50
CA ASP A 31 -19.24 -10.61 11.14
C ASP A 31 -18.10 -10.13 10.22
N GLY A 32 -16.85 -10.11 10.71
CA GLY A 32 -15.70 -9.56 10.01
C GLY A 32 -15.55 -8.04 10.17
N ILE A 33 -14.66 -7.45 9.37
CA ILE A 33 -14.27 -6.03 9.46
C ILE A 33 -14.61 -5.24 8.21
N ILE A 34 -14.80 -3.94 8.42
CA ILE A 34 -14.76 -2.93 7.35
C ILE A 34 -13.43 -2.18 7.51
N ASP A 35 -12.48 -2.47 6.64
CA ASP A 35 -11.14 -1.84 6.69
C ASP A 35 -11.10 -0.56 5.84
N LEU A 36 -11.17 0.59 6.53
CA LEU A 36 -11.08 1.92 5.91
C LEU A 36 -9.66 2.52 5.97
N SER A 37 -8.65 1.74 6.36
CA SER A 37 -7.25 2.19 6.38
C SER A 37 -6.57 2.09 5.01
N ILE A 38 -7.20 1.42 4.03
CA ILE A 38 -6.65 1.21 2.69
C ILE A 38 -7.00 2.40 1.79
N GLY A 39 -5.98 3.15 1.38
CA GLY A 39 -6.12 4.26 0.43
C GLY A 39 -6.02 3.87 -1.05
N SER A 40 -5.72 2.60 -1.35
CA SER A 40 -5.61 2.09 -2.72
C SER A 40 -6.91 1.42 -3.17
N PRO A 41 -7.27 1.50 -4.46
CA PRO A 41 -8.39 0.71 -5.01
C PRO A 41 -8.17 -0.78 -4.74
N VAL A 42 -9.20 -1.45 -4.22
CA VAL A 42 -9.16 -2.90 -3.95
C VAL A 42 -9.86 -3.73 -5.03
N ASP A 43 -10.57 -3.07 -5.94
CA ASP A 43 -11.24 -3.74 -7.04
C ASP A 43 -10.23 -4.40 -7.99
N PRO A 44 -10.58 -5.55 -8.60
CA PRO A 44 -9.74 -6.15 -9.62
C PRO A 44 -9.47 -5.17 -10.76
N THR A 45 -8.21 -5.07 -11.19
CA THR A 45 -7.85 -4.32 -12.40
C THR A 45 -8.77 -4.71 -13.57
N PRO A 46 -9.36 -3.76 -14.31
CA PRO A 46 -10.26 -4.07 -15.43
C PRO A 46 -9.63 -4.99 -16.47
N GLN A 47 -10.43 -5.91 -17.01
CA GLN A 47 -9.99 -6.96 -17.95
C GLN A 47 -9.26 -6.38 -19.17
N ILE A 48 -9.79 -5.31 -19.78
CA ILE A 48 -9.19 -4.66 -20.95
C ILE A 48 -7.76 -4.15 -20.69
N VAL A 49 -7.48 -3.67 -19.48
CA VAL A 49 -6.14 -3.20 -19.09
C VAL A 49 -5.19 -4.39 -18.93
N ARG A 50 -5.68 -5.50 -18.33
CA ARG A 50 -4.90 -6.73 -18.19
C ARG A 50 -4.53 -7.31 -19.56
N GLU A 51 -5.48 -7.40 -20.47
CA GLU A 51 -5.28 -7.94 -21.82
C GLU A 51 -4.29 -7.10 -22.63
N ALA A 52 -4.43 -5.78 -22.59
CA ALA A 52 -3.50 -4.87 -23.27
C ALA A 52 -2.06 -5.05 -22.75
N LEU A 53 -1.88 -5.22 -21.43
CA LEU A 53 -0.56 -5.45 -20.85
C LEU A 53 0.04 -6.78 -21.31
N VAL A 54 -0.73 -7.87 -21.28
CA VAL A 54 -0.29 -9.21 -21.73
C VAL A 54 0.17 -9.17 -23.18
N GLN A 55 -0.63 -8.58 -24.08
CA GLN A 55 -0.29 -8.48 -25.50
C GLN A 55 0.99 -7.66 -25.76
N ALA A 56 1.25 -6.65 -24.94
CA ALA A 56 2.43 -5.80 -25.09
C ALA A 56 3.73 -6.48 -24.60
N THR A 57 3.64 -7.46 -23.69
CA THR A 57 4.80 -8.14 -23.09
C THR A 57 5.10 -9.52 -23.69
N ASP A 58 4.14 -10.15 -24.37
CA ASP A 58 4.29 -11.46 -25.03
C ASP A 58 4.83 -11.37 -26.48
N ALA A 59 5.42 -10.22 -26.85
CA ALA A 59 6.11 -9.99 -28.12
C ALA A 59 7.61 -10.31 -28.03
#